data_AF-A0A937FEN1-F1
#
_entry.id   AF-A0A937FEN1-F1
#
_cell.length_a   1.000
_cell.length_b   1.000
_cell.length_c   1.000
_cell.angle_alpha   90.00
_cell.angle_beta   90.00
_cell.angle_gamma   90.00
#
_symmetry.space_group_name_H-M   'P 1'
#
loop_
_entity.id
_entity.type
_entity.pdbx_description
1 polymer ?
#
loop_
_entity_poly.entity_id
_entity_poly.type
_entity_poly.pdbx_seq_one_letter_code
_entity_poly.pdbx_strand_id
1 'polypeptide(L)' 'MYKISILDKVSFILVIIGALNWGTIGLLNFNFVHFLFGILPIIERIIYILVFVAGINLVAIFVKSKFVMKKA' A
#
# COMPACT_ATOMS: atom_id res chain seq x y z
N MET A 1 14.23 -17.74 7.87
CA MET A 1 13.87 -16.29 7.75
C MET A 1 13.19 -16.05 6.41
N TYR A 2 12.09 -15.30 6.37
CA TYR A 2 11.46 -14.89 5.11
C TYR A 2 12.38 -13.94 4.35
N LYS A 3 12.68 -14.24 3.07
CA LYS A 3 13.51 -13.39 2.23
C LYS A 3 12.62 -12.32 1.59
N ILE A 4 12.75 -11.08 2.05
CA ILE A 4 12.00 -9.93 1.53
C ILE A 4 12.42 -9.68 0.07
N SER A 5 11.46 -9.73 -0.84
CA SER A 5 11.67 -9.46 -2.25
C SER A 5 11.65 -7.96 -2.56
N ILE A 6 12.04 -7.56 -3.78
CA ILE A 6 11.92 -6.17 -4.23
C ILE A 6 10.44 -5.74 -4.26
N LEU A 7 9.55 -6.64 -4.68
CA LEU A 7 8.10 -6.39 -4.73
C LEU A 7 7.54 -6.07 -3.33
N ASP A 8 8.03 -6.75 -2.30
CA ASP A 8 7.63 -6.54 -0.91
C ASP A 8 8.03 -5.15 -0.42
N LYS A 9 9.23 -4.70 -0.77
CA LYS A 9 9.71 -3.35 -0.43
C LYS A 9 8.89 -2.27 -1.14
N VAL A 10 8.60 -2.46 -2.42
CA VAL A 10 7.77 -1.53 -3.20
C VAL A 10 6.35 -1.49 -2.63
N SER A 11 5.80 -2.64 -2.26
CA SER A 11 4.48 -2.74 -1.63
C SER A 11 4.42 -1.96 -0.33
N PHE A 12 5.46 -2.07 0.51
CA PHE A 12 5.55 -1.33 1.77
C PHE A 12 5.53 0.19 1.55
N ILE A 13 6.31 0.68 0.60
CA ILE A 13 6.36 2.11 0.26
C ILE A 13 5.00 2.59 -0.26
N LEU A 14 4.37 1.85 -1.17
CA LEU A 14 3.05 2.20 -1.71
C LEU A 14 1.97 2.28 -0.62
N VAL A 15 1.97 1.34 0.32
CA VAL A 15 1.01 1.34 1.44
C VAL A 15 1.25 2.53 2.36
N ILE A 16 2.51 2.92 2.64
CA ILE A 16 2.80 4.12 3.42
C ILE A 16 2.26 5.37 2.71
N ILE A 17 2.49 5.52 1.40
CA ILE A 17 1.96 6.65 0.63
C ILE A 17 0.43 6.67 0.69
N GLY A 18 -0.22 5.52 0.54
CA GLY A 18 -1.68 5.40 0.65
C GLY A 18 -2.21 5.79 2.03
N ALA A 19 -1.55 5.33 3.10
CA ALA A 19 -1.91 5.66 4.48
C ALA A 19 -1.76 7.16 4.76
N LEU A 20 -0.69 7.80 4.24
CA LEU A 20 -0.51 9.25 4.36
C LEU A 20 -1.63 10.02 3.63
N ASN A 21 -2.00 9.62 2.40
CA ASN A 21 -3.09 10.26 1.67
C ASN A 21 -4.44 10.12 2.40
N TRP A 22 -4.75 8.95 2.94
CA TRP A 22 -5.98 8.78 3.72
C TRP A 22 -5.95 9.51 5.06
N GLY A 23 -4.79 9.59 5.70
CA GLY A 23 -4.60 10.39 6.92
C GLY A 23 -4.86 11.88 6.67
N THR A 24 -4.39 12.43 5.56
CA THR A 24 -4.60 13.85 5.22
C THR A 24 -6.04 14.13 4.83
N ILE A 25 -6.72 13.18 4.18
CA ILE A 25 -8.17 13.26 3.93
C ILE A 25 -8.93 13.27 5.27
N GLY A 26 -8.60 12.36 6.20
CA GLY A 26 -9.29 12.29 7.49
C GLY A 26 -9.05 13.50 8.40
N LEU A 27 -7.84 14.07 8.39
CA LEU A 27 -7.48 15.19 9.27
C LEU A 27 -7.82 16.56 8.68
N LEU A 28 -7.61 16.75 7.38
CA LEU A 28 -7.66 18.07 6.73
C LEU A 28 -8.68 18.13 5.59
N ASN A 29 -9.40 17.04 5.30
CA ASN A 29 -10.23 16.87 4.09
C ASN A 29 -9.45 17.13 2.79
N PHE A 30 -8.13 16.90 2.81
CA PHE A 30 -7.24 17.16 1.69
C PHE A 30 -6.71 15.86 1.09
N ASN A 31 -6.96 15.67 -0.21
CA ASN A 31 -6.53 14.51 -0.98
C ASN A 31 -5.34 14.89 -1.87
N PHE A 32 -4.13 14.44 -1.50
CA PHE A 32 -2.90 14.69 -2.27
C PHE A 32 -2.94 14.04 -3.66
N VAL A 33 -3.47 12.82 -3.76
CA VAL A 33 -3.56 12.12 -5.04
C VAL A 33 -4.48 12.88 -5.99
N HIS A 34 -5.63 13.32 -5.50
CA HIS A 34 -6.57 14.14 -6.28
C HIS A 34 -5.99 15.54 -6.59
N PHE A 35 -5.26 16.15 -5.66
CA PHE A 35 -4.61 17.44 -5.89
C PHE A 35 -3.61 17.39 -7.06
N LEU A 36 -2.84 16.31 -7.18
CA LEU A 36 -1.85 16.14 -8.25
C LEU A 36 -2.44 15.59 -9.56
N PHE A 37 -3.40 14.65 -9.47
CA PHE A 37 -3.88 13.87 -10.61
C PHE A 37 -5.38 14.02 -10.90
N GLY A 38 -6.08 14.93 -10.21
CA GLY A 38 -7.54 15.06 -10.28
C GLY A 38 -8.11 15.42 -11.66
N ILE A 39 -7.28 15.97 -12.55
CA ILE A 39 -7.64 16.25 -13.95
C ILE A 39 -7.86 14.93 -14.74
N LEU A 40 -7.26 13.84 -14.30
CA LEU A 40 -7.36 12.51 -14.91
C LEU A 40 -7.83 11.50 -13.86
N PRO A 41 -9.16 11.39 -13.61
CA PRO A 41 -9.72 10.54 -12.56
C PRO A 41 -9.32 9.05 -12.68
N ILE A 42 -9.03 8.61 -13.91
CA ILE A 42 -8.55 7.25 -14.19
C ILE A 42 -7.20 6.97 -13.49
N ILE A 43 -6.29 7.96 -13.43
CA ILE A 43 -4.96 7.81 -12.84
C ILE A 43 -5.08 7.68 -11.32
N GLU A 44 -5.93 8.51 -10.69
CA GLU A 44 -6.23 8.41 -9.27
C GLU A 44 -6.74 7.01 -8.91
N ARG A 45 -7.67 6.45 -9.71
CA ARG A 45 -8.17 5.08 -9.50
C ARG A 45 -7.08 4.03 -9.64
N ILE A 46 -6.18 4.16 -10.62
CA ILE A 46 -5.05 3.23 -10.80
C ILE A 46 -4.14 3.27 -9.57
N ILE A 47 -3.82 4.46 -9.05
CA ILE A 47 -2.99 4.61 -7.85
C ILE A 47 -3.64 3.87 -6.66
N TYR A 48 -4.95 4.04 -6.45
CA TYR A 48 -5.65 3.36 -5.37
C TYR A 48 -5.69 1.85 -5.53
N ILE A 49 -5.82 1.33 -6.75
CA ILE A 49 -5.74 -0.10 -7.04
C ILE A 49 -4.33 -0.64 -6.73
N LEU A 50 -3.27 0.10 -7.08
CA LEU A 50 -1.89 -0.29 -6.77
C LEU A 50 -1.64 -0.33 -5.25
N VAL A 51 -2.13 0.66 -4.52
CA VAL A 51 -2.07 0.68 -3.04
C VAL A 51 -2.82 -0.53 -2.45
N PHE A 52 -4.00 -0.86 -2.98
CA PHE A 52 -4.77 -2.02 -2.53
C PHE A 52 -4.02 -3.34 -2.74
N VAL A 53 -3.47 -3.57 -3.94
CA VAL A 53 -2.69 -4.78 -4.26
C VAL A 53 -1.43 -4.86 -3.38
N ALA A 54 -0.76 -3.74 -3.14
CA ALA A 54 0.38 -3.66 -2.23
C ALA A 54 0.00 -4.04 -0.79
N GLY A 55 -1.16 -3.61 -0.31
CA GLY A 55 -1.71 -4.01 0.98
C GLY A 55 -1.94 -5.51 1.09
N ILE A 56 -2.51 -6.13 0.06
CA ILE A 56 -2.68 -7.59 -0.01
C ILE A 56 -1.32 -8.31 0.08
N ASN A 57 -0.31 -7.83 -0.65
CA ASN A 57 1.02 -8.43 -0.60
C ASN A 57 1.62 -8.38 0.83
N LEU A 58 1.48 -7.26 1.55
CA LEU A 58 1.92 -7.16 2.94
C LEU A 58 1.21 -8.15 3.87
N VAL A 59 -0.11 -8.32 3.71
CA VAL A 59 -0.88 -9.32 4.47
C VAL A 59 -0.38 -10.73 4.16
N ALA A 60 -0.14 -11.05 2.88
CA ALA A 60 0.38 -12.35 2.47
C ALA A 60 1.76 -12.66 3.10
N ILE A 61 2.65 -11.65 3.15
CA ILE A 61 3.96 -11.77 3.82
C ILE A 61 3.77 -12.06 5.32
N PHE A 62 2.87 -11.34 5.98
CA PHE A 62 2.60 -11.51 7.41
C PHE A 62 2.05 -12.90 7.74
N VAL A 63 1.13 -13.42 6.92
CA VAL A 63 0.59 -14.78 7.09
C VAL A 63 1.68 -15.83 6.84
N LYS A 64 2.47 -15.67 5.78
CA LYS A 64 3.55 -16.60 5.43
C LYS A 64 4.64 -16.62 6.50
N SER A 65 4.99 -15.46 7.07
CA SER A 65 6.00 -15.39 8.14
C SER A 65 5.55 -16.14 9.40
N LYS A 66 4.28 -16.01 9.81
CA LYS A 66 3.72 -16.80 10.93
C LYS A 66 3.75 -18.30 10.68
N PHE A 67 3.42 -18.73 9.47
CA PHE A 67 3.44 -20.15 9.11
C PHE A 67 4.85 -20.73 9.18
N VAL A 68 5.86 -20.00 8.69
CA VAL A 68 7.27 -20.42 8.75
C VAL A 68 7.76 -20.56 10.19
N MET A 69 7.39 -19.63 11.09
CA MET A 69 7.81 -19.72 12.50
C MET A 69 7.15 -20.87 13.25
N LYS A 70 5.93 -21.29 12.87
CA LYS A 70 5.26 -22.43 13.51
C LYS A 70 5.87 -23.78 13.11
N LYS A 71 6.59 -23.83 11.99
CA LYS A 71 7.21 -25.05 11.46
C LYS A 71 8.67 -25.24 11.92
N ALA A 72 9.29 -24.20 12.47
CA ALA A 72 10.64 -24.23 13.03
C ALA A 72 10.59 -24.56 14.53
#